data_AF-A0A9D7TXI1-F1
#
_entry.id   AF-A0A9D7TXI1-F1
#
_cell.length_a   1.000
_cell.length_b   1.000
_cell.length_c   1.000
_cell.angle_alpha   90.00
_cell.angle_beta   90.00
_cell.angle_gamma   90.00
#
_symmetry.space_group_name_H-M   'P 1'
#
loop_
_entity.id
_entity.type
_entity.pdbx_description
1 polymer ?
#
loop_
_entity_poly.entity_id
_entity_poly.type
_entity_poly.pdbx_seq_one_letter_code
_entity_poly.pdbx_strand_id
1 'polypeptide(L)'
;MYHKNSPIYELPKVTTPVLILHNDGDGAVPWYQGIEYYMALRRLGKPAWLLNYNGEPHWPVKWQNRLDFNIRLEQFFNHFLMDGPLPLWMKEGNTPIEKGILDKY
;
A
#
# COMPACT_ATOMS: atom_id res chain seq x y z
N MET A 1 -8.21 -5.25 26.37
CA MET A 1 -8.78 -4.36 25.34
C MET A 1 -7.97 -4.37 24.05
N TYR A 2 -6.63 -4.29 24.09
CA TYR A 2 -5.77 -4.20 22.90
C TYR A 2 -5.99 -5.28 21.82
N HIS A 3 -6.16 -6.56 22.19
CA HIS A 3 -6.34 -7.63 21.18
C HIS A 3 -7.69 -7.58 20.45
N LYS A 4 -8.77 -7.19 21.14
CA LYS A 4 -10.13 -7.19 20.55
C LYS A 4 -10.31 -6.10 19.49
N ASN A 5 -9.50 -5.04 19.56
CA ASN A 5 -9.60 -3.88 18.67
C ASN A 5 -8.44 -3.81 17.68
N SER A 6 -7.59 -4.85 17.61
CA SER A 6 -6.47 -4.87 16.68
C SER A 6 -6.89 -5.53 15.36
N PRO A 7 -6.83 -4.81 14.22
CA PRO A 7 -7.21 -5.33 12.91
C PRO A 7 -6.46 -6.60 12.50
N ILE A 8 -5.25 -6.84 13.04
CA ILE A 8 -4.42 -7.99 12.70
C ILE A 8 -5.10 -9.33 13.02
N TYR A 9 -5.93 -9.39 14.06
CA TYR A 9 -6.67 -10.60 14.44
C TYR A 9 -7.92 -10.83 13.57
N GLU A 10 -8.35 -9.81 12.85
CA GLU A 10 -9.55 -9.83 12.00
C GLU A 10 -9.20 -10.04 10.51
N LEU A 11 -7.91 -10.15 10.19
CA LEU A 11 -7.41 -10.37 8.82
C LEU A 11 -8.04 -11.53 8.05
N PRO A 12 -8.39 -12.68 8.66
CA PRO A 12 -9.09 -13.74 7.94
C PRO A 12 -10.42 -13.28 7.32
N LYS A 13 -11.08 -12.28 7.92
CA LYS A 13 -12.37 -11.72 7.46
C LYS A 13 -12.22 -10.76 6.28
N VAL A 14 -11.01 -10.34 5.93
CA VAL A 14 -10.79 -9.46 4.76
C VAL A 14 -11.12 -10.22 3.49
N THR A 15 -12.07 -9.72 2.71
CA THR A 15 -12.51 -10.30 1.42
C THR A 15 -12.25 -9.39 0.23
N THR A 16 -11.82 -8.15 0.48
CA THR A 16 -11.54 -7.15 -0.55
C THR A 16 -10.04 -6.93 -0.73
N PRO A 17 -9.59 -6.51 -1.92
CA PRO A 17 -8.22 -6.07 -2.15
C PRO A 17 -7.84 -4.88 -1.26
N VAL A 18 -6.58 -4.81 -0.81
CA VAL A 18 -6.11 -3.75 0.10
C VAL A 18 -4.89 -3.01 -0.46
N LEU A 19 -4.97 -1.68 -0.56
CA LEU A 19 -3.83 -0.81 -0.81
C LEU A 19 -3.43 -0.12 0.51
N ILE A 20 -2.16 -0.21 0.87
CA ILE A 20 -1.60 0.34 2.11
C ILE A 20 -0.59 1.42 1.73
N LEU A 21 -0.67 2.60 2.35
CA LEU A 21 0.38 3.61 2.33
C LEU A 21 1.03 3.65 3.71
N HIS A 22 2.34 3.42 3.79
CA HIS A 22 3.10 3.61 5.03
C HIS A 22 4.55 3.96 4.71
N ASN A 23 4.99 5.13 5.15
CA ASN A 23 6.35 5.62 4.92
C ASN A 23 7.29 5.23 6.07
N ASP A 24 8.55 4.94 5.75
CA ASP A 24 9.56 4.54 6.73
C ASP A 24 10.11 5.69 7.59
N GLY A 25 9.82 6.95 7.25
CA GLY A 25 10.10 8.15 8.05
C GLY A 25 8.95 8.60 8.95
N ASP A 26 7.89 7.80 9.08
CA ASP A 26 6.72 8.14 9.88
C ASP A 26 7.04 8.22 11.39
N GLY A 27 6.99 9.43 11.95
CA GLY A 27 7.19 9.70 13.37
C GLY A 27 5.93 9.57 14.24
N ALA A 28 4.75 9.35 13.64
CA ALA A 28 3.48 9.24 14.35
C ALA A 28 3.02 7.77 14.49
N VAL A 29 3.17 6.97 13.43
CA VAL A 29 2.83 5.54 13.44
C VAL A 29 4.04 4.71 13.01
N PRO A 30 4.51 3.75 13.83
CA PRO A 30 5.68 2.97 13.48
C PRO A 30 5.52 2.17 12.19
N TRP A 31 6.50 2.26 11.29
CA TRP A 31 6.49 1.62 9.96
C TRP A 31 6.23 0.10 9.97
N TYR A 32 6.70 -0.59 11.02
CA TYR A 32 6.50 -2.04 11.15
C TYR A 32 5.02 -2.43 11.22
N GLN A 33 4.12 -1.56 11.68
CA GLN A 33 2.67 -1.84 11.69
C GLN A 33 2.13 -2.05 10.26
N GLY A 34 2.54 -1.20 9.31
CA GLY A 34 2.18 -1.34 7.91
C GLY A 34 2.75 -2.61 7.28
N ILE A 35 4.00 -2.95 7.61
CA ILE A 35 4.66 -4.18 7.13
C ILE A 35 3.97 -5.42 7.70
N GLU A 36 3.68 -5.45 9.00
CA GLU A 36 3.03 -6.57 9.68
C GLU A 36 1.66 -6.86 9.08
N TYR A 37 0.84 -5.82 8.88
CA TYR A 37 -0.48 -5.95 8.28
C TYR A 37 -0.40 -6.43 6.82
N TYR A 38 0.49 -5.84 6.03
CA TYR A 38 0.74 -6.24 4.64
C TYR A 38 1.20 -7.71 4.55
N MET A 39 2.19 -8.11 5.33
CA MET A 39 2.73 -9.46 5.34
C MET A 39 1.70 -10.49 5.79
N ALA A 40 0.89 -10.17 6.79
CA ALA A 40 -0.15 -11.06 7.26
C ALA A 40 -1.25 -11.26 6.20
N LEU A 41 -1.68 -10.20 5.51
CA LEU A 41 -2.59 -10.31 4.36
C LEU A 41 -2.01 -11.21 3.26
N ARG A 42 -0.75 -11.00 2.87
CA ARG A 42 -0.06 -11.79 1.84
C ARG A 42 0.07 -13.26 2.22
N ARG A 43 0.38 -13.57 3.48
CA ARG A 43 0.43 -14.96 4.01
C ARG A 43 -0.93 -15.66 3.97
N LEU A 44 -2.02 -14.91 4.12
CA LEU A 44 -3.39 -15.41 3.99
C LEU A 44 -3.89 -15.46 2.54
N GLY A 45 -3.01 -15.18 1.55
CA GLY A 45 -3.37 -15.16 0.14
C GLY A 45 -4.31 -14.01 -0.26
N LYS A 46 -4.43 -12.98 0.57
CA LYS A 46 -5.29 -11.82 0.30
C LYS A 46 -4.57 -10.85 -0.65
N PRO A 47 -5.23 -10.34 -1.71
CA PRO A 47 -4.63 -9.34 -2.59
C PRO A 47 -4.31 -8.07 -1.81
N ALA A 48 -3.02 -7.73 -1.72
CA ALA A 48 -2.56 -6.56 -1.01
C ALA A 48 -1.32 -5.97 -1.67
N TRP A 49 -1.18 -4.65 -1.53
CA TRP A 49 -0.03 -3.85 -1.98
C TRP A 49 0.35 -2.84 -0.91
N LEU A 50 1.66 -2.59 -0.76
CA LEU A 50 2.22 -1.60 0.16
C LEU A 50 3.02 -0.57 -0.63
N LEU A 51 2.61 0.69 -0.52
CA LEU A 51 3.34 1.86 -1.01
C LEU A 51 4.16 2.42 0.14
N ASN A 52 5.47 2.50 -0.07
CA ASN A 52 6.43 3.06 0.89
C ASN A 52 7.32 4.08 0.18
N TYR A 53 7.21 5.35 0.58
CA TYR A 53 8.08 6.40 0.06
C TYR A 53 9.22 6.67 1.06
N ASN A 54 10.43 6.26 0.69
CA ASN A 54 11.57 6.34 1.61
C ASN A 54 11.84 7.78 2.09
N GLY A 55 11.97 7.95 3.39
CA GLY A 55 12.24 9.21 4.09
C GLY A 55 11.07 10.19 4.13
N GLU A 56 9.89 9.82 3.63
CA GLU A 56 8.68 10.62 3.83
C GLU A 56 8.16 10.46 5.27
N PRO A 57 7.59 11.53 5.88
CA PRO A 57 6.98 11.45 7.20
C PRO A 57 5.61 10.76 7.12
N HIS A 58 4.75 11.01 8.11
CA HIS A 58 3.40 10.42 8.20
C HIS A 58 2.56 10.52 6.92
N TRP A 59 2.81 11.54 6.09
CA TRP A 59 2.25 11.68 4.74
C TRP A 59 3.34 11.97 3.71
N PRO A 60 3.20 11.56 2.44
CA PRO A 60 4.09 12.01 1.39
C PRO A 60 3.97 13.53 1.21
N VAL A 61 5.05 14.27 1.43
CA VAL A 61 5.10 15.73 1.31
C VAL A 61 5.77 16.20 0.01
N LYS A 62 6.75 15.44 -0.51
CA LYS A 62 7.38 15.78 -1.80
C LYS A 62 6.33 15.71 -2.91
N TRP A 63 6.37 16.69 -3.82
CA TRP A 63 5.42 16.78 -4.93
C TRP A 63 5.36 15.50 -5.76
N GLN A 64 6.52 14.93 -6.10
CA GLN A 64 6.60 13.72 -6.92
C GLN A 64 5.92 12.53 -6.24
N ASN A 65 6.11 12.38 -4.93
CA ASN A 65 5.52 11.29 -4.15
C ASN A 65 4.00 11.47 -3.98
N ARG A 66 3.53 12.71 -3.84
CA ARG A 66 2.09 13.01 -3.84
C ARG A 66 1.45 12.68 -5.18
N LEU A 67 2.08 13.07 -6.28
CA LEU A 67 1.58 12.76 -7.63
C LEU A 67 1.54 11.25 -7.87
N ASP A 68 2.64 10.56 -7.58
CA ASP A 68 2.76 9.10 -7.69
C ASP A 68 1.68 8.38 -6.86
N PHE A 69 1.49 8.78 -5.59
CA PHE A 69 0.48 8.21 -4.71
C PHE A 69 -0.93 8.39 -5.28
N ASN A 70 -1.27 9.59 -5.77
CA ASN A 70 -2.59 9.85 -6.33
C ASN A 70 -2.85 9.05 -7.61
N ILE A 71 -1.86 8.93 -8.51
CA ILE A 71 -1.98 8.10 -9.71
C ILE A 71 -2.25 6.64 -9.33
N ARG A 72 -1.47 6.08 -8.40
CA ARG A 72 -1.66 4.67 -7.96
C ARG A 72 -2.99 4.46 -7.25
N LEU A 73 -3.43 5.42 -6.45
CA LEU A 73 -4.72 5.37 -5.75
C LEU A 73 -5.87 5.38 -6.75
N GLU A 74 -5.83 6.28 -7.73
CA GLU A 74 -6.80 6.35 -8.82
C GLU A 74 -6.82 5.05 -9.62
N GLN A 75 -5.66 4.56 -10.05
CA GLN A 75 -5.54 3.32 -10.81
C GLN A 75 -6.06 2.09 -10.04
N PHE A 76 -5.79 2.02 -8.74
CA PHE A 76 -6.30 0.95 -7.87
C PHE A 76 -7.83 0.95 -7.82
N PHE A 77 -8.45 2.12 -7.61
CA PHE A 77 -9.90 2.21 -7.60
C PHE A 77 -10.50 2.01 -8.98
N ASN A 78 -9.90 2.56 -10.04
CA ASN A 78 -10.37 2.35 -11.40
C ASN A 78 -10.42 0.86 -11.75
N HIS A 79 -9.39 0.08 -11.38
CA HIS A 79 -9.38 -1.37 -11.62
C HIS A 79 -10.48 -2.12 -10.87
N PHE A 80 -10.68 -1.81 -9.58
CA PHE A 80 -11.60 -2.59 -8.74
C PHE A 80 -13.04 -2.08 -8.71
N LEU A 81 -13.28 -0.83 -9.12
CA LEU A 81 -14.60 -0.18 -9.03
C LEU A 81 -15.15 0.30 -10.38
N MET A 82 -14.31 0.44 -11.42
CA MET A 82 -14.68 1.05 -12.70
C MET A 82 -14.27 0.22 -13.93
N ASP A 83 -14.03 -1.09 -13.76
CA ASP A 83 -13.61 -2.02 -14.83
C ASP A 83 -12.33 -1.59 -15.59
N GLY A 84 -11.48 -0.79 -14.94
CA GLY A 84 -10.19 -0.38 -15.49
C GLY A 84 -9.21 -1.55 -15.65
N PRO A 85 -8.21 -1.43 -16.54
CA PRO A 85 -7.18 -2.47 -16.69
C PRO A 85 -6.38 -2.63 -15.40
N LEU A 86 -5.86 -3.84 -15.15
CA LEU A 86 -4.93 -4.09 -14.04
C LEU A 86 -3.61 -3.31 -14.30
N PRO A 87 -3.25 -2.33 -13.46
CA PRO A 87 -2.01 -1.57 -13.62
C PRO A 87 -0.77 -2.46 -13.56
N LEU A 88 0.26 -2.17 -14.36
CA LEU A 88 1.48 -2.98 -14.41
C LEU A 88 2.18 -3.06 -13.06
N TRP A 89 2.25 -1.96 -12.32
CA TRP A 89 2.85 -1.94 -10.97
C TRP A 89 2.10 -2.85 -9.97
N MET A 90 0.80 -3.10 -10.17
CA MET A 90 0.05 -4.05 -9.34
C MET A 90 0.33 -5.50 -9.72
N LYS A 91 0.51 -5.76 -11.02
CA LYS A 91 0.76 -7.10 -11.57
C LYS A 91 2.18 -7.59 -11.28
N GLU A 92 3.17 -6.74 -11.54
CA GLU A 92 4.59 -7.11 -11.49
C GLU A 92 5.24 -6.73 -10.15
N GLY A 93 4.65 -5.75 -9.45
CA GLY A 93 5.29 -5.12 -8.30
C GLY A 93 6.46 -4.22 -8.72
N ASN A 94 7.02 -3.53 -7.72
CA ASN A 94 8.25 -2.77 -7.86
C ASN A 94 9.32 -3.39 -6.98
N THR A 95 10.54 -3.48 -7.49
CA THR A 95 11.70 -3.85 -6.67
C THR A 95 12.05 -2.71 -5.71
N PRO A 96 12.75 -2.98 -4.59
CA PRO A 96 13.16 -1.93 -3.64
C PRO A 96 14.07 -0.83 -4.23
N ILE A 97 14.63 -1.06 -5.42
CA ILE A 97 15.55 -0.14 -6.12
C ILE A 97 14.79 0.76 -7.10
N GLU A 98 13.63 0.31 -7.61
CA GLU A 98 12.80 1.08 -8.52
C GLU A 98 12.05 2.19 -7.75
N LYS A 99 12.44 3.44 -7.97
CA LYS A 99 11.91 4.61 -7.26
C LYS A 99 11.42 5.68 -8.23
N GLY A 100 10.39 6.41 -7.83
CA GLY A 100 9.82 7.52 -8.60
C GLY A 100 8.77 7.06 -9.62
N ILE A 101 8.47 7.94 -10.57
CA ILE A 101 7.52 7.66 -11.65
C ILE A 101 8.19 6.70 -12.64
N LEU A 102 7.81 5.43 -12.61
CA LEU A 102 8.33 4.39 -13.50
C LEU A 102 7.53 4.34 -14.80
N ASP A 103 8.08 3.76 -15.87
CA ASP A 103 7.37 3.48 -17.14
C ASP A 103 6.30 2.36 -17.00
N LYS A 104 5.73 2.19 -15.80
CA LYS A 104 4.74 1.17 -15.43
C LYS A 104 3.35 1.77 -15.17
N TYR A 105 3.12 3.02 -15.56
CA TYR A 105 1.84 3.74 -15.44
C TYR A 105 0.97 3.60 -16.68
#